data_AF-A0A432QCV2-F1
#
_entry.id   AF-A0A432QCV2-F1
#
_cell.length_a   1.000
_cell.length_b   1.000
_cell.length_c   1.000
_cell.angle_alpha   90.00
_cell.angle_beta   90.00
_cell.angle_gamma   90.00
#
_symmetry.space_group_name_H-M   'P 1'
#
loop_
_entity.id
_entity.type
_entity.pdbx_description
1 polymer ?
#
loop_
_entity_poly.entity_id
_entity_poly.type
_entity_poly.pdbx_seq_one_letter_code
_entity_poly.pdbx_strand_id
1 'polypeptide(L)'
;MKGSWLNTKKGNNRCLLFMAGWAMGPEPFEGLFPEDRDCFICYDYRRLDLPDLSRLDAYERIDLLAWSMGVWVAAQTLAGLSTRFTSATALAGTLYPIDNRRGIPVPAFEEMEQSLSVEELNNFYGSMFDDADDRTAFMA
;
A
#
# COMPACT_ATOMS: atom_id res chain seq x y z
N MET A 1 -5.74 9.03 6.53
CA MET A 1 -5.79 8.15 5.34
C MET A 1 -7.12 7.42 5.36
N LYS A 2 -7.47 6.68 4.31
CA LYS A 2 -8.62 5.75 4.33
C LYS A 2 -8.16 4.34 4.67
N GLY A 3 -9.09 3.51 5.11
CA GLY A 3 -8.86 2.08 5.28
C GLY A 3 -10.11 1.27 5.00
N SER A 4 -9.93 0.08 4.43
CA SER A 4 -11.02 -0.86 4.11
C SER A 4 -10.57 -2.30 4.28
N TRP A 5 -11.53 -3.18 4.54
CA TRP A 5 -11.31 -4.62 4.53
C TRP A 5 -11.49 -5.13 3.09
N LEU A 6 -10.45 -5.77 2.53
CA LEU A 6 -10.53 -6.42 1.23
C LEU A 6 -11.21 -7.79 1.34
N ASN A 7 -10.97 -8.48 2.45
CA ASN A 7 -11.62 -9.74 2.77
C ASN A 7 -11.65 -9.96 4.28
N THR A 8 -12.67 -10.71 4.73
CA THR A 8 -12.78 -11.17 6.12
C THR A 8 -13.44 -12.53 6.16
N LYS A 9 -12.85 -13.50 6.85
CA LYS A 9 -13.42 -14.85 6.99
C LYS A 9 -13.54 -15.30 8.43
N LYS A 10 -14.62 -16.00 8.72
CA LYS A 10 -14.86 -16.56 10.05
C LYS A 10 -13.80 -17.61 10.38
N GLY A 11 -13.13 -17.43 11.52
CA GLY A 11 -12.11 -18.35 12.00
C GLY A 11 -10.68 -17.99 11.58
N ASN A 12 -10.48 -16.97 10.74
CA ASN A 12 -9.15 -16.45 10.48
C ASN A 12 -8.63 -15.71 11.72
N ASN A 13 -7.49 -16.18 12.25
CA ASN A 13 -6.76 -15.54 13.35
C ASN A 13 -5.53 -14.76 12.85
N ARG A 14 -5.33 -14.70 11.52
CA ARG A 14 -4.25 -13.96 10.86
C ARG A 14 -4.81 -12.78 10.08
N CYS A 15 -4.12 -11.65 10.15
CA CYS A 15 -4.43 -10.47 9.35
C CYS A 15 -3.18 -9.96 8.64
N LEU A 16 -3.35 -9.49 7.41
CA LEU A 16 -2.40 -8.66 6.68
C LEU A 16 -2.87 -7.20 6.77
N LEU A 17 -2.04 -6.34 7.35
CA LEU A 17 -2.18 -4.89 7.21
C LEU A 17 -1.39 -4.46 5.98
N PHE A 18 -2.07 -3.99 4.95
CA PHE A 18 -1.46 -3.58 3.69
C PHE A 18 -1.46 -2.05 3.54
N MET A 19 -0.29 -1.46 3.37
CA MET A 19 -0.11 -0.03 3.09
C MET A 19 0.14 0.15 1.59
N ALA A 20 -0.88 0.62 0.87
CA ALA A 20 -0.85 0.76 -0.59
C ALA A 20 0.15 1.84 -1.07
N GLY A 21 0.49 1.81 -2.36
CA GLY A 21 1.31 2.83 -3.00
C GLY A 21 0.56 4.15 -3.21
N TRP A 22 1.29 5.17 -3.70
CA TRP A 22 0.68 6.44 -4.10
C TRP A 22 -0.34 6.24 -5.23
N ALA A 23 -1.35 7.12 -5.24
CA ALA A 23 -2.47 7.13 -6.18
C ALA A 23 -3.32 5.84 -6.22
N MET A 24 -3.05 4.88 -5.34
CA MET A 24 -3.71 3.57 -5.40
C MET A 24 -4.97 3.50 -4.53
N GLY A 25 -5.98 2.80 -5.04
CA GLY A 25 -7.16 2.37 -4.30
C GLY A 25 -7.11 0.89 -3.92
N PRO A 26 -8.14 0.37 -3.24
CA PRO A 26 -8.25 -1.06 -2.89
C PRO A 26 -8.53 -1.98 -4.10
N GLU A 27 -9.14 -1.44 -5.15
CA GLU A 27 -9.76 -2.20 -6.23
C GLU A 27 -8.79 -3.17 -6.93
N PRO A 28 -7.54 -2.79 -7.26
CA PRO A 28 -6.61 -3.71 -7.94
C PRO A 28 -6.13 -4.89 -7.08
N PHE A 29 -6.42 -4.87 -5.78
CA PHE A 29 -5.96 -5.87 -4.83
C PHE A 29 -7.08 -6.82 -4.37
N GLU A 30 -8.30 -6.61 -4.83
CA GLU A 30 -9.41 -7.52 -4.55
C GLU A 30 -9.09 -8.91 -5.09
N GLY A 31 -9.25 -9.94 -4.25
CA GLY A 31 -8.96 -11.33 -4.62
C GLY A 31 -7.48 -11.69 -4.77
N LEU A 32 -6.54 -10.74 -4.64
CA LEU A 32 -5.09 -11.01 -4.77
C LEU A 32 -4.50 -11.76 -3.56
N PHE A 33 -5.07 -11.54 -2.38
CA PHE A 33 -4.50 -12.07 -1.14
C PHE A 33 -5.01 -13.48 -0.81
N PRO A 34 -4.15 -14.35 -0.23
CA PRO A 34 -4.54 -15.70 0.14
C PRO A 34 -5.69 -15.74 1.15
N GLU A 35 -6.49 -16.80 1.06
CA GLU A 35 -7.71 -16.99 1.84
C GLU A 35 -7.47 -17.41 3.31
N ASP A 36 -6.20 -17.67 3.67
CA ASP A 36 -5.76 -18.09 5.01
C ASP A 36 -5.62 -16.94 6.02
N ARG A 37 -5.93 -15.70 5.59
CA ARG A 37 -5.84 -14.49 6.41
C ARG A 37 -6.85 -13.45 5.95
N ASP A 38 -7.22 -12.58 6.87
CA ASP A 38 -7.98 -11.38 6.54
C ASP A 38 -7.03 -10.28 6.04
N CYS A 39 -7.51 -9.34 5.22
CA CYS A 39 -6.70 -8.23 4.73
C CYS A 39 -7.37 -6.88 4.95
N PHE A 40 -6.67 -5.99 5.65
CA PHE A 40 -7.03 -4.59 5.79
C PHE A 40 -6.05 -3.72 5.01
N ILE A 41 -6.55 -2.91 4.09
CA ILE A 41 -5.74 -2.02 3.27
C ILE A 41 -5.90 -0.57 3.73
N CYS A 42 -4.78 0.15 3.83
CA CYS A 42 -4.71 1.58 4.03
C CYS A 42 -4.27 2.26 2.73
N TYR A 43 -4.96 3.34 2.35
CA TYR A 43 -4.75 4.05 1.09
C TYR A 43 -5.24 5.51 1.20
N ASP A 44 -5.15 6.29 0.12
CA ASP A 44 -5.60 7.70 0.08
C ASP A 44 -4.98 8.57 1.19
N TYR A 45 -3.66 8.77 1.10
CA TYR A 45 -2.83 9.44 2.12
C TYR A 45 -2.92 10.97 2.13
N ARG A 46 -4.04 11.58 1.73
CA ARG A 46 -4.24 13.05 1.82
C ARG A 46 -4.05 13.58 3.25
N ARG A 47 -4.26 12.71 4.24
CA ARG A 47 -3.95 12.92 5.65
C ARG A 47 -3.27 11.66 6.18
N LEU A 48 -2.39 11.80 7.16
CA LEU A 48 -1.68 10.67 7.78
C LEU A 48 -2.33 10.15 9.06
N ASP A 49 -3.49 10.68 9.46
CA ASP A 49 -4.28 10.12 10.56
C ASP A 49 -4.62 8.65 10.24
N LEU A 50 -4.31 7.74 11.17
CA LEU A 50 -4.63 6.32 11.04
C LEU A 50 -6.15 6.11 11.02
N PRO A 51 -6.67 5.16 10.22
CA PRO A 51 -8.05 4.73 10.34
C PRO A 51 -8.25 3.96 11.65
N ASP A 52 -9.49 3.58 11.96
CA ASP A 52 -9.75 2.69 13.09
C ASP A 52 -9.14 1.30 12.83
N LEU A 53 -8.09 0.99 13.59
CA LEU A 53 -7.37 -0.27 13.55
C LEU A 53 -7.72 -1.20 14.73
N SER A 54 -8.69 -0.84 15.58
CA SER A 54 -9.03 -1.59 16.80
C SER A 54 -9.36 -3.07 16.54
N ARG A 55 -9.96 -3.38 15.37
CA ARG A 55 -10.26 -4.76 14.97
C ARG A 55 -9.00 -5.62 14.77
N LEU A 56 -7.82 -5.01 14.52
CA LEU A 56 -6.57 -5.75 14.46
C LEU A 56 -6.26 -6.47 15.78
N ASP A 57 -6.79 -5.98 16.91
CA ASP A 57 -6.55 -6.57 18.23
C ASP A 57 -7.18 -7.96 18.40
N ALA A 58 -8.11 -8.36 17.52
CA ALA A 58 -8.72 -9.68 17.54
C ALA A 58 -7.85 -10.76 16.86
N TYR A 59 -6.77 -10.39 16.17
CA TYR A 59 -5.91 -11.33 15.45
C TYR A 59 -4.69 -11.70 16.29
N GLU A 60 -4.34 -12.98 16.28
CA GLU A 60 -3.15 -13.51 16.96
C GLU A 60 -1.87 -13.14 16.20
N ARG A 61 -1.96 -13.01 14.87
CA ARG A 61 -0.86 -12.69 13.99
C ARG A 61 -1.24 -11.58 13.02
N ILE A 62 -0.42 -10.53 13.02
CA ILE A 62 -0.59 -9.38 12.13
C ILE A 62 0.70 -9.24 11.32
N ASP A 63 0.66 -9.53 10.03
CA ASP A 63 1.76 -9.27 9.11
C ASP A 63 1.55 -7.88 8.48
N LEU A 64 2.56 -7.01 8.48
CA LEU A 64 2.54 -5.72 7.77
C LEU A 64 3.19 -5.90 6.39
N LEU A 65 2.48 -5.49 5.35
CA LEU A 65 3.01 -5.33 4.00
C LEU A 65 2.88 -3.86 3.60
N ALA A 66 3.95 -3.26 3.11
CA ALA A 66 3.92 -1.89 2.62
C ALA A 66 4.57 -1.81 1.25
N TRP A 67 3.90 -1.19 0.29
CA TRP A 67 4.35 -1.11 -1.09
C TRP A 67 4.66 0.33 -1.52
N SER A 68 5.77 0.53 -2.23
CA SER A 68 6.15 1.83 -2.80
C SER A 68 6.17 2.93 -1.72
N MET A 69 5.51 4.07 -1.95
CA MET A 69 5.40 5.16 -0.96
C MET A 69 4.68 4.73 0.33
N GLY A 70 3.89 3.65 0.32
CA GLY A 70 3.29 3.06 1.51
C GLY A 70 4.32 2.65 2.56
N VAL A 71 5.56 2.34 2.16
CA VAL A 71 6.67 2.03 3.09
C VAL A 71 7.01 3.23 3.97
N TRP A 72 7.16 4.40 3.36
CA TRP A 72 7.41 5.64 4.10
C TRP A 72 6.22 5.98 4.99
N VAL A 73 4.98 5.87 4.47
CA VAL A 73 3.78 6.14 5.26
C VAL A 73 3.69 5.22 6.47
N ALA A 74 3.93 3.92 6.29
CA ALA A 74 3.93 2.95 7.39
C ALA A 74 4.93 3.34 8.49
N ALA A 75 6.13 3.77 8.11
CA ALA A 75 7.15 4.19 9.07
C ALA A 75 6.74 5.46 9.84
N GLN A 76 6.05 6.40 9.18
CA GLN A 76 5.58 7.63 9.84
C GLN A 76 4.43 7.36 10.82
N THR A 77 3.54 6.41 10.52
CA THR A 77 2.25 6.29 11.24
C THR A 77 2.18 5.08 12.15
N LEU A 78 2.91 4.01 11.87
CA LEU A 78 2.82 2.74 12.59
C LEU A 78 4.01 2.48 13.54
N ALA A 79 4.94 3.43 13.68
CA ALA A 79 6.12 3.26 14.55
C ALA A 79 5.74 2.86 16.01
N GLY A 80 4.69 3.48 16.56
CA GLY A 80 4.15 3.18 17.88
C GLY A 80 3.43 1.82 18.00
N LEU A 81 3.14 1.17 16.87
CA LEU A 81 2.48 -0.13 16.80
C LEU A 81 3.43 -1.25 16.37
N SER A 82 4.74 -0.97 16.26
CA SER A 82 5.74 -1.92 15.75
C SER A 82 5.74 -3.28 16.45
N THR A 83 5.48 -3.31 17.75
CA THR A 83 5.42 -4.55 18.57
C THR A 83 4.17 -5.40 18.32
N ARG A 84 3.15 -4.85 17.63
CA ARG A 84 1.93 -5.59 17.25
C ARG A 84 2.16 -6.47 16.02
N PHE A 85 3.18 -6.18 15.20
CA PHE A 85 3.42 -6.90 13.96
C PHE A 85 4.28 -8.13 14.18
N THR A 86 3.81 -9.27 13.67
CA THR A 86 4.58 -10.52 13.60
C THR A 86 5.68 -10.44 12.55
N SER A 87 5.42 -9.75 11.44
CA SER A 87 6.42 -9.45 10.42
C SER A 87 6.10 -8.10 9.75
N ALA A 88 7.13 -7.48 9.17
CA ALA A 88 6.98 -6.26 8.38
C ALA A 88 7.79 -6.38 7.10
N THR A 89 7.12 -6.30 5.96
CA THR A 89 7.71 -6.45 4.63
C THR A 89 7.54 -5.17 3.84
N ALA A 90 8.67 -4.60 3.40
CA ALA A 90 8.69 -3.51 2.43
C ALA A 90 8.84 -4.09 1.02
N LEU A 91 7.95 -3.70 0.11
CA LEU A 91 7.95 -4.11 -1.29
C LEU A 91 8.18 -2.90 -2.18
N ALA A 92 9.23 -2.93 -3.01
CA ALA A 92 9.54 -1.88 -3.99
C ALA A 92 9.44 -0.44 -3.45
N GLY A 93 9.83 -0.22 -2.19
CA GLY A 93 9.73 1.07 -1.52
C GLY A 93 10.75 1.20 -0.39
N THR A 94 11.02 2.44 0.02
CA THR A 94 12.04 2.74 1.04
C THR A 94 11.53 3.78 2.04
N LEU A 95 12.31 4.02 3.10
CA LEU A 95 12.04 5.07 4.08
C LEU A 95 12.35 6.49 3.55
N TYR A 96 12.86 6.60 2.32
CA TYR A 96 13.24 7.85 1.68
C TYR A 96 12.58 7.90 0.30
N PRO A 97 11.26 8.19 0.24
CA PRO A 97 10.48 8.02 -0.98
C PRO A 97 11.00 8.92 -2.10
N ILE A 98 11.42 10.15 -1.75
CA ILE A 98 12.02 11.12 -2.66
C ILE A 98 13.46 11.36 -2.22
N ASP A 99 14.41 10.73 -2.93
CA ASP A 99 15.84 10.82 -2.65
C ASP A 99 16.66 10.30 -3.83
N ASN A 100 17.65 11.07 -4.28
CA ASN A 100 18.46 10.75 -5.47
C ASN A 100 19.28 9.45 -5.37
N ARG A 101 19.43 8.87 -4.18
CA ARG A 101 20.21 7.64 -3.96
C ARG A 101 19.39 6.48 -3.42
N ARG A 102 18.24 6.77 -2.78
CA ARG A 102 17.50 5.81 -1.95
C ARG A 102 16.04 5.66 -2.36
N GLY A 103 15.54 6.49 -3.26
CA GLY A 103 14.15 6.46 -3.70
C GLY A 103 13.99 7.05 -5.09
N ILE A 104 12.85 7.69 -5.32
CA ILE A 104 12.56 8.41 -6.56
C ILE A 104 13.46 9.66 -6.58
N PRO A 105 14.23 9.89 -7.65
CA PRO A 105 15.04 11.09 -7.79
C PRO A 105 14.18 12.36 -7.68
N VAL A 106 14.69 13.37 -6.98
CA VAL A 106 14.00 14.66 -6.77
C VAL A 106 13.52 15.27 -8.10
N PRO A 107 14.36 15.37 -9.16
CA PRO A 107 13.91 15.96 -10.42
C PRO A 107 12.77 15.18 -11.07
N ALA A 108 12.80 13.84 -11.00
CA ALA A 108 11.76 13.00 -11.58
C ALA A 108 10.42 13.13 -10.84
N PHE A 109 10.48 13.28 -9.50
CA PHE A 109 9.28 13.53 -8.71
C PHE A 109 8.69 14.91 -8.96
N GLU A 110 9.52 15.95 -9.02
CA GLU A 110 9.09 17.33 -9.30
C GLU A 110 8.48 17.45 -10.71
N GLU A 111 9.06 16.78 -11.71
CA GLU A 111 8.51 16.72 -13.07
C GLU A 111 7.13 16.08 -13.07
N MET A 112 7.01 14.89 -12.46
CA MET A 112 5.72 14.18 -12.32
C MET A 112 4.67 15.03 -11.60
N GLU A 113 5.04 15.76 -10.53
CA GLU A 113 4.12 16.63 -9.80
C GLU A 113 3.62 17.80 -10.64
N GLN A 114 4.50 18.42 -11.43
CA GLN A 114 4.18 19.59 -12.26
C GLN A 114 3.34 19.24 -13.48
N SER A 115 3.55 18.06 -14.06
CA SER A 115 2.87 17.63 -15.28
C SER A 115 1.54 16.90 -14.98
N LEU A 116 1.35 16.44 -13.73
CA LEU A 116 0.32 15.47 -13.34
C LEU A 116 -1.05 15.73 -13.98
N SER A 117 -1.43 14.82 -14.88
CA SER A 117 -2.74 14.77 -15.51
C SER A 117 -3.35 13.37 -15.41
N VAL A 118 -4.63 13.24 -15.75
CA VAL A 118 -5.28 11.91 -15.81
C VAL A 118 -4.60 11.00 -16.83
N GLU A 119 -4.16 11.57 -17.96
CA GLU A 119 -3.45 10.82 -19.00
C GLU A 119 -2.09 10.32 -18.50
N GLU A 120 -1.32 11.17 -17.84
CA GLU A 120 -0.02 10.79 -17.28
C GLU A 120 -0.15 9.79 -16.14
N LEU A 121 -1.20 9.90 -15.31
CA LEU A 121 -1.48 8.92 -14.28
C LEU A 121 -1.79 7.54 -14.88
N ASN A 122 -2.54 7.48 -15.98
CA ASN A 122 -2.80 6.22 -16.69
C ASN A 122 -1.53 5.66 -17.34
N ASN A 123 -0.68 6.53 -17.91
CA ASN A 123 0.63 6.11 -18.44
C ASN A 123 1.52 5.54 -17.32
N PHE A 124 1.51 6.17 -16.16
CA PHE A 124 2.23 5.69 -14.98
C PHE A 124 1.73 4.31 -14.55
N TYR A 125 0.41 4.10 -14.43
CA TYR A 125 -0.15 2.78 -14.15
C TYR A 125 0.26 1.74 -15.20
N GLY A 126 0.20 2.09 -16.48
CA GLY A 126 0.62 1.20 -17.56
C GLY A 126 2.10 0.83 -17.50
N SER A 127 2.96 1.71 -16.99
CA SER A 127 4.40 1.48 -16.85
C SER A 127 4.79 0.53 -15.71
N MET A 128 3.85 0.18 -14.82
CA MET A 128 4.11 -0.75 -13.71
C MET A 128 4.22 -2.21 -14.16
N PHE A 129 3.82 -2.51 -15.39
CA PHE A 129 3.66 -3.88 -15.89
C PHE A 129 4.46 -4.08 -17.17
N ASP A 130 5.24 -5.17 -17.19
CA ASP A 130 5.91 -5.64 -18.40
C ASP A 130 4.97 -6.48 -19.28
N ASP A 131 3.97 -7.12 -18.66
CA ASP A 131 2.97 -7.96 -19.31
C ASP A 131 1.67 -7.20 -19.62
N ALA A 132 1.13 -7.43 -20.82
CA ALA A 132 -0.05 -6.71 -21.30
C ALA A 132 -1.36 -7.19 -20.67
N ASP A 133 -1.46 -8.47 -20.30
CA ASP A 133 -2.64 -9.06 -19.68
C ASP A 133 -2.71 -8.59 -18.21
N ASP A 134 -1.59 -8.59 -17.49
CA ASP A 134 -1.52 -8.05 -16.13
C ASP A 134 -1.88 -6.56 -16.08
N ARG A 135 -1.37 -5.77 -17.04
CA ARG A 135 -1.75 -4.36 -17.19
C ARG A 135 -3.25 -4.20 -17.44
N THR A 136 -3.82 -5.04 -18.30
CA THR A 136 -5.25 -4.96 -18.62
C THR A 136 -6.10 -5.32 -17.41
N ALA A 137 -5.73 -6.36 -16.67
CA ALA A 137 -6.43 -6.77 -15.46
C ALA A 137 -6.37 -5.69 -14.36
N PHE A 138 -5.24 -4.99 -14.24
CA PHE A 138 -5.07 -3.88 -13.30
C PHE A 138 -5.90 -2.64 -13.66
N MET A 139 -6.06 -2.35 -14.95
CA MET A 139 -6.74 -1.15 -15.46
C MET A 139 -8.26 -1.35 -15.69
N ALA A 140 -8.78 -2.56 -15.52
CA ALA A 140 -10.18 -2.94 -15.76
C ALA A 140 -11.11 -2.45 -14.64
#